data_AF-A0AAE5AFC2-F1
#
_entry.id   AF-A0AAE5AFC2-F1
#
_cell.length_a   1.000
_cell.length_b   1.000
_cell.length_c   1.000
_cell.angle_alpha   90.00
_cell.angle_beta   90.00
_cell.angle_gamma   90.00
#
_symmetry.space_group_name_H-M   'P 1'
#
loop_
_entity.id
_entity.type
_entity.pdbx_description
1 polymer ?
#
loop_
_entity_poly.entity_id
_entity_poly.type
_entity_poly.pdbx_seq_one_letter_code
_entity_poly.pdbx_strand_id
1 'polypeptide(L)' 'MRTNTPPQRITRPDGGTSTRIVTKRVCNGCGHEVGDVTILEIEAILDGRPLPDVRDECAWCAMFLAEGVA' A
#
# COMPACT_ATOMS: atom_id res chain seq x y z
N MET A 1 -6.83 2.37 8.88
CA MET A 1 -5.58 1.62 8.63
C MET A 1 -5.88 0.52 7.63
N ARG A 2 -5.08 0.40 6.57
CA ARG A 2 -5.29 -0.60 5.52
C ARG A 2 -4.96 -2.01 6.01
N THR A 3 -5.49 -3.01 5.32
CA THR A 3 -5.05 -4.39 5.48
C THR A 3 -3.57 -4.49 5.15
N ASN A 4 -2.83 -5.37 5.83
CA ASN A 4 -1.46 -5.72 5.48
C ASN A 4 -1.36 -7.23 5.27
N THR A 5 -1.62 -7.67 4.04
CA THR A 5 -1.60 -9.10 3.70
C THR A 5 -0.16 -9.63 3.66
N PRO A 6 0.24 -10.59 4.51
CA PRO A 6 1.59 -11.14 4.50
C PRO A 6 1.83 -12.00 3.24
N PRO A 7 3.09 -12.15 2.78
CA PRO A 7 3.43 -13.08 1.72
C PRO A 7 2.98 -14.52 2.03
N GLN A 8 2.42 -15.21 1.03
CA GLN A 8 1.93 -16.58 1.16
C GLN A 8 2.76 -17.52 0.28
N ARG A 9 3.44 -18.50 0.87
CA ARG A 9 4.15 -19.54 0.13
C ARG A 9 3.15 -20.62 -0.33
N ILE A 10 3.21 -20.97 -1.61
CA ILE A 10 2.36 -21.97 -2.25
C ILE A 10 3.25 -23.05 -2.86
N THR A 11 3.07 -24.29 -2.44
CA THR A 11 3.71 -25.46 -3.04
C THR A 11 2.73 -26.13 -3.99
N ARG A 12 3.13 -26.31 -5.24
CA ARG A 12 2.33 -26.96 -6.29
C ARG A 12 2.51 -28.49 -6.22
N PRO A 13 1.58 -29.27 -6.81
CA PRO A 13 1.67 -30.74 -6.81
C PRO A 13 2.94 -31.31 -7.47
N ASP A 14 3.56 -30.56 -8.37
CA ASP A 14 4.83 -30.91 -9.04
C ASP A 14 6.08 -30.63 -8.17
N GLY A 15 5.89 -30.18 -6.92
CA GLY A 15 6.97 -29.78 -6.01
C GLY A 15 7.50 -28.37 -6.23
N GLY A 16 7.04 -27.66 -7.26
CA GLY A 16 7.41 -26.27 -7.51
C GLY A 16 6.85 -25.34 -6.44
N THR A 17 7.64 -24.36 -6.00
CA THR A 17 7.19 -23.35 -5.03
C THR A 17 7.00 -21.99 -5.68
N SER A 18 5.99 -21.25 -5.24
CA SER A 18 5.80 -19.84 -5.58
C SER A 18 5.41 -19.04 -4.34
N THR A 19 5.65 -17.73 -4.36
CA THR A 19 5.19 -16.83 -3.30
C THR A 19 4.15 -15.89 -3.90
N ARG A 20 2.94 -15.92 -3.35
CA ARG A 20 1.94 -14.90 -3.62
C ARG A 20 2.23 -13.70 -2.73
N ILE A 21 2.38 -12.54 -3.35
CA ILE A 21 2.53 -11.25 -2.66
C ILE A 21 1.36 -10.33 -3.02
N VAL A 22 1.11 -9.35 -2.17
CA VAL A 22 0.20 -8.23 -2.44
C VAL A 22 1.03 -6.97 -2.51
N THR A 23 0.85 -6.19 -3.57
CA THR A 23 1.53 -4.90 -3.74
C THR A 23 1.13 -3.96 -2.59
N LYS A 24 2.10 -3.20 -2.09
CA LYS A 24 1.91 -2.32 -0.94
C LYS A 24 1.82 -0.86 -1.38
N ARG A 25 1.00 -0.09 -0.67
CA ARG A 25 0.92 1.37 -0.77
C ARG A 25 1.93 1.99 0.19
N VAL A 26 2.69 2.94 -0.32
CA VAL A 26 3.60 3.79 0.47
C VAL A 26 3.05 5.20 0.60
N CYS A 27 3.34 5.85 1.73
CA CYS A 27 2.95 7.22 2.02
C CYS A 27 3.58 8.20 1.02
N ASN A 28 2.78 9.13 0.49
CA ASN A 28 3.25 10.15 -0.46
C ASN A 28 4.28 11.13 0.15
N GLY A 29 4.29 11.29 1.48
CA GLY A 29 5.19 12.19 2.19
C GLY A 29 6.49 11.52 2.63
N CYS A 30 6.39 10.51 3.50
CA CYS A 30 7.57 9.89 4.14
C CYS A 30 7.97 8.52 3.55
N GLY A 31 7.22 7.99 2.58
CA GLY A 31 7.53 6.70 1.95
C GLY A 31 7.28 5.45 2.81
N HIS A 32 6.83 5.57 4.05
CA HIS A 32 6.52 4.41 4.89
C HIS A 32 5.36 3.59 4.30
N GLU A 33 5.41 2.27 4.48
CA GLU A 33 4.32 1.37 4.12
C GLU A 33 3.05 1.68 4.92
N VAL A 34 1.94 1.87 4.22
CA VAL A 34 0.62 2.17 4.81
C VAL A 34 -0.27 0.91 4.81
N GLY A 35 0.03 -0.05 3.94
CA GLY A 35 -0.64 -1.35 3.83
C GLY A 35 -0.84 -1.76 2.38
N ASP A 36 -1.88 -2.56 2.10
CA ASP A 36 -2.17 -3.08 0.78
C ASP A 36 -2.62 -1.97 -0.19
N VAL A 37 -2.14 -2.04 -1.44
CA VAL A 37 -2.64 -1.17 -2.51
C VAL A 37 -4.04 -1.59 -2.93
N THR A 38 -4.88 -0.62 -3.27
CA THR A 38 -6.22 -0.90 -3.80
C THR A 38 -6.17 -1.12 -5.32
N ILE A 39 -7.18 -1.78 -5.87
CA ILE A 39 -7.30 -1.95 -7.32
C ILE A 39 -7.43 -0.60 -8.04
N LEU A 40 -8.19 0.34 -7.48
CA LEU A 40 -8.37 1.69 -8.05
C LEU A 40 -7.04 2.45 -8.18
N GLU A 41 -6.13 2.28 -7.21
CA GLU A 41 -4.79 2.88 -7.28
C GLU A 41 -3.91 2.19 -8.34
N ILE A 42 -4.02 0.87 -8.50
CA ILE A 42 -3.34 0.15 -9.59
C ILE A 42 -3.82 0.66 -10.95
N GLU A 43 -5.14 0.75 -11.14
CA GLU A 43 -5.76 1.28 -12.36
C GLU A 43 -5.30 2.71 -12.64
N ALA A 44 -5.27 3.59 -11.63
CA ALA A 44 -4.80 4.95 -11.79
C ALA A 44 -3.36 5.04 -12.31
N ILE A 45 -2.43 4.21 -11.79
CA ILE A 45 -1.05 4.18 -12.29
C ILE A 45 -0.97 3.70 -13.73
N LEU A 46 -1.73 2.65 -14.08
CA LEU A 46 -1.75 2.09 -15.44
C LEU A 46 -2.32 3.10 -16.45
N ASP A 47 -3.30 3.90 -16.03
CA ASP A 47 -3.88 4.99 -16.82
C ASP A 47 -3.00 6.25 -16.86
N GLY A 48 -1.88 6.30 -16.13
CA GLY A 48 -1.04 7.48 -16.00
C GLY A 48 -1.67 8.62 -15.19
N ARG A 49 -2.69 8.32 -14.38
CA ARG A 49 -3.36 9.26 -13.49
C ARG A 49 -2.60 9.39 -12.16
N PRO A 50 -2.68 10.56 -11.49
CA PRO A 50 -2.09 10.72 -10.17
C PRO A 50 -2.74 9.75 -9.16
N LEU A 51 -1.90 9.18 -8.30
CA LEU A 51 -2.36 8.41 -7.15
C LEU A 51 -2.97 9.32 -6.08
N PRO A 52 -3.97 8.85 -5.31
CA PRO A 52 -4.48 9.57 -4.15
C PRO A 52 -3.35 9.83 -3.15
N ASP A 53 -3.42 10.97 -2.48
CA ASP A 53 -2.56 11.27 -1.35
C ASP A 53 -3.08 10.51 -0.12
N VAL A 54 -2.23 9.70 0.51
CA VAL A 54 -2.58 8.84 1.66
C VAL A 54 -1.81 9.23 2.92
N ARG A 55 -1.33 10.49 3.00
CA ARG A 55 -0.58 10.98 4.17
C ARG A 55 -1.42 11.00 5.46
N ASP A 56 -2.73 11.10 5.35
CA ASP A 56 -3.71 11.01 6.44
C ASP A 56 -3.89 9.57 6.97
N GLU A 57 -3.62 8.56 6.15
CA GLU A 57 -3.62 7.15 6.56
C GLU A 57 -2.29 6.73 7.24
N CYS A 58 -1.24 7.53 7.11
CA CYS A 58 0.10 7.22 7.60
C CYS A 58 0.26 7.57 9.08
N ALA A 59 0.62 6.61 9.92
CA ALA A 59 0.80 6.82 11.37
C ALA A 59 1.82 7.93 11.72
N TRP A 60 2.79 8.19 10.84
CA TRP A 60 3.76 9.29 11.02
C TRP A 60 3.23 10.61 10.47
N CYS A 61 2.89 10.67 9.18
CA CYS A 61 2.52 11.93 8.53
C CYS A 61 1.17 12.48 9.00
N ALA A 62 0.22 11.62 9.38
CA ALA A 62 -1.11 12.05 9.82
C ALA A 62 -1.04 12.93 11.08
N MET A 63 -0.08 12.67 11.98
CA MET A 63 0.12 13.46 13.18
C MET A 63 0.46 14.92 12.86
N PHE A 64 1.31 15.15 11.85
CA PHE A 64 1.71 16.49 11.43
C PHE A 64 0.67 17.21 10.57
N LEU A 65 -0.27 16.46 9.95
CA LEU A 65 -1.38 17.06 9.20
C LEU A 65 -2.46 17.62 10.13
N ALA A 66 -2.70 16.97 11.28
CA ALA A 66 -3.68 17.43 12.26
C ALA A 66 -3.27 18.75 12.95
N GLU A 67 -1.97 19.04 13.03
CA GLU A 67 -1.42 20.23 13.68
C GLU A 67 -1.46 21.50 12.80
N GLY A 68 -1.89 21.40 11.53
CA GLY A 68 -2.00 22.51 10.59
C GLY A 68 -3.33 23.27 10.61
N VAL A 69 -4.24 22.94 11.52
CA VAL A 69 -5.53 23.63 11.72
C VAL A 69 -5.51 24.32 13.09
N ALA A 70 -4.86 25.47 13.17
CA ALA A 70 -4.92 26.40 14.29
C ALA A 70 -5.13 27.83 13.76
#